data_AF-A0A0Q3PIU6-F1
#
_entry.id   AF-A0A0Q3PIU6-F1
#
_cell.length_a   1.000
_cell.length_b   1.000
_cell.length_c   1.000
_cell.angle_alpha   90.00
_cell.angle_beta   90.00
_cell.angle_gamma   90.00
#
_symmetry.space_group_name_H-M   'P 1'
#
loop_
_entity.id
_entity.type
_entity.pdbx_description
1 polymer ?
#
loop_
_entity_poly.entity_id
_entity_poly.type
_entity_poly.pdbx_seq_one_letter_code
_entity_poly.pdbx_strand_id
1 'polypeptide(L)'
;MLLSRSAQNKMTRALAAFKKSIKLSFTQEMMLLSVTTAYTGLELTFFSGVYGTCIGAVNRFGSEAKSLIGLSGIFIGVGEILGGGIFGLLSKKSRFGRNPVVMLGIVVHFLAFYLIFLNMPNDAPIAPMEGTDDTAYMIPSKNVAIFCSFLLGLGDSCFNTQLLSILGFLYSEDSAPAFAIFKFVQSICAAVAYFYSNYFLLQWQLLIMVVVGFFGTITFFLVEWKAAAALAARGSDYSSI
;
A
#
# COMPACT_ATOMS: atom_id res chain seq x y z
N MET A 1 -24.66 13.02 38.01
CA MET A 1 -25.63 12.28 37.18
C MET A 1 -25.54 12.58 35.67
N LEU A 2 -25.44 13.85 35.25
CA LEU A 2 -25.31 14.24 33.82
C LEU A 2 -24.02 13.74 33.13
N LEU A 3 -22.88 13.74 33.84
CA LEU A 3 -21.60 13.23 33.32
C LEU A 3 -21.62 11.71 33.05
N SER A 4 -22.31 10.93 33.88
CA SER A 4 -22.46 9.48 33.72
C SER A 4 -23.39 9.14 32.53
N ARG A 5 -24.48 9.88 32.33
CA ARG A 5 -25.34 9.75 31.14
C ARG A 5 -24.61 10.10 29.84
N SER A 6 -23.76 11.13 29.85
CA SER A 6 -22.92 11.50 28.69
C SER A 6 -21.90 10.41 28.35
N ALA A 7 -21.22 9.86 29.35
CA ALA A 7 -20.28 8.75 29.16
C ALA A 7 -20.97 7.47 28.65
N GLN A 8 -22.14 7.14 29.18
CA GLN A 8 -22.91 5.96 28.76
C GLN A 8 -23.46 6.09 27.32
N ASN A 9 -23.85 7.31 26.93
CA ASN A 9 -24.23 7.61 25.53
C ASN A 9 -23.03 7.50 24.57
N LYS A 10 -21.84 7.95 24.99
CA LYS A 10 -20.60 7.79 24.20
C LYS A 10 -20.23 6.31 24.03
N MET A 11 -20.28 5.52 25.10
CA MET A 11 -19.98 4.08 25.06
C MET A 11 -20.97 3.35 24.14
N THR A 12 -22.26 3.66 24.22
CA THR A 12 -23.29 3.06 23.34
C THR A 12 -23.03 3.40 21.86
N ARG A 13 -22.68 4.65 21.56
CA ARG A 13 -22.33 5.08 20.20
C ARG A 13 -21.06 4.39 19.68
N ALA A 14 -20.03 4.27 20.53
CA ALA A 14 -18.80 3.57 20.19
C ALA A 14 -19.06 2.08 19.90
N LEU A 15 -19.85 1.42 20.75
CA LEU A 15 -20.25 0.02 20.53
C LEU A 15 -21.05 -0.15 19.23
N ALA A 16 -21.96 0.78 18.92
CA ALA A 16 -22.72 0.76 17.69
C ALA A 16 -21.83 0.93 16.45
N ALA A 17 -20.87 1.88 16.49
CA ALA A 17 -19.89 2.08 15.42
C ALA A 17 -19.01 0.84 15.23
N PHE A 18 -18.55 0.22 16.33
CA PHE A 18 -17.76 -1.00 16.29
C PHE A 18 -18.53 -2.17 15.68
N LYS A 19 -19.78 -2.40 16.11
CA LYS A 19 -20.66 -3.42 15.50
C LYS A 19 -20.88 -3.15 14.02
N LYS A 20 -21.01 -1.87 13.63
CA LYS A 20 -21.15 -1.47 12.23
C LYS A 20 -19.89 -1.78 11.43
N SER A 21 -18.70 -1.50 11.96
CA SER A 21 -17.43 -1.89 11.35
C SER A 21 -17.32 -3.40 11.15
N ILE A 22 -17.69 -4.21 12.15
CA ILE A 22 -17.70 -5.68 12.01
C ILE A 22 -18.67 -6.10 10.90
N LYS A 23 -19.87 -5.54 10.85
CA LYS A 23 -20.83 -5.89 9.80
C LYS A 23 -20.30 -5.50 8.41
N LEU A 24 -19.68 -4.32 8.30
CA LEU A 24 -19.08 -3.81 7.06
C LEU A 24 -17.88 -4.65 6.60
N SER A 25 -17.07 -5.19 7.52
CA SER A 25 -15.90 -6.00 7.16
C SER A 25 -16.26 -7.29 6.44
N PHE A 26 -17.47 -7.81 6.64
CA PHE A 26 -17.98 -9.00 5.94
C PHE A 26 -18.78 -8.68 4.66
N THR A 27 -18.83 -7.41 4.23
CA THR A 27 -19.39 -7.08 2.91
C THR A 27 -18.45 -7.55 1.80
N GLN A 28 -19.02 -7.98 0.67
CA GLN A 28 -18.24 -8.54 -0.42
C GLN A 28 -17.21 -7.53 -0.96
N GLU A 29 -17.60 -6.27 -1.09
CA GLU A 29 -16.75 -5.17 -1.56
C GLU A 29 -15.59 -4.94 -0.59
N MET A 30 -15.86 -4.89 0.73
CA MET A 30 -14.82 -4.68 1.73
C MET A 30 -13.85 -5.87 1.80
N MET A 31 -14.33 -7.11 1.68
CA MET A 31 -13.44 -8.29 1.66
C MET A 31 -12.53 -8.28 0.44
N LEU A 32 -13.04 -7.91 -0.74
CA LEU A 32 -12.24 -7.77 -1.97
C LEU A 32 -11.21 -6.64 -1.85
N LEU A 33 -11.63 -5.46 -1.34
CA LEU A 33 -10.73 -4.33 -1.08
C LEU A 33 -9.71 -4.65 0.01
N SER A 34 -10.02 -5.55 0.95
CA SER A 34 -9.10 -5.98 1.99
C SER A 34 -7.88 -6.70 1.42
N VAL A 35 -7.99 -7.37 0.26
CA VAL A 35 -6.84 -7.99 -0.42
C VAL A 35 -5.89 -6.92 -0.96
N THR A 36 -6.43 -5.87 -1.60
CA THR A 36 -5.64 -4.71 -2.04
C THR A 36 -5.05 -3.96 -0.85
N THR A 37 -5.80 -3.83 0.24
CA THR A 37 -5.35 -3.20 1.48
C THR A 37 -4.22 -4.00 2.13
N ALA A 38 -4.33 -5.33 2.13
CA ALA A 38 -3.28 -6.22 2.61
C ALA A 38 -1.98 -5.99 1.83
N TYR A 39 -2.05 -5.89 0.50
CA TYR A 39 -0.90 -5.51 -0.33
C TYR A 39 -0.25 -4.21 0.14
N THR A 40 -1.03 -3.12 0.32
CA THR A 40 -0.49 -1.85 0.81
C THR A 40 0.10 -1.93 2.22
N GLY A 41 -0.36 -2.86 3.05
CA GLY A 41 0.24 -3.11 4.37
C GLY A 41 1.61 -3.79 4.26
N LEU A 42 1.73 -4.78 3.38
CA LEU A 42 3.01 -5.45 3.10
C LEU A 42 4.03 -4.47 2.50
N GLU A 43 3.57 -3.67 1.54
CA GLU A 43 4.41 -2.69 0.83
C GLU A 43 4.86 -1.55 1.76
N LEU A 44 3.97 -1.07 2.65
CA LEU A 44 4.31 -0.12 3.71
C LEU A 44 5.50 -0.60 4.53
N THR A 45 5.47 -1.83 5.04
CA THR A 45 6.60 -2.41 5.78
C THR A 45 7.85 -2.53 4.93
N PHE A 46 7.69 -2.88 3.65
CA PHE A 46 8.81 -3.07 2.75
C PHE A 46 9.59 -1.77 2.55
N PHE A 47 8.96 -0.68 2.11
CA PHE A 47 9.71 0.56 1.85
C PHE A 47 10.15 1.27 3.12
N SER A 48 9.36 1.21 4.20
CA SER A 48 9.66 1.95 5.44
C SER A 48 10.64 1.22 6.37
N GLY A 49 10.77 -0.10 6.25
CA GLY A 49 11.67 -0.92 7.06
C GLY A 49 12.65 -1.72 6.22
N VAL A 50 12.14 -2.72 5.51
CA VAL A 50 12.98 -3.77 4.86
C VAL A 50 13.97 -3.19 3.88
N TYR A 51 13.53 -2.28 3.02
CA TYR A 51 14.36 -1.74 1.95
C TYR A 51 15.46 -0.82 2.49
N GLY A 52 15.16 -0.02 3.52
CA GLY A 52 16.16 0.75 4.25
C GLY A 52 17.22 -0.16 4.90
N THR A 53 16.80 -1.25 5.52
CA THR A 53 17.71 -2.28 6.07
C THR A 53 18.60 -2.87 4.98
N CYS A 54 18.03 -3.22 3.82
CA CYS A 54 18.80 -3.75 2.69
C CYS A 54 19.88 -2.76 2.23
N ILE A 55 19.53 -1.48 2.07
CA ILE A 55 20.49 -0.44 1.69
C ILE A 55 21.60 -0.31 2.75
N GLY A 56 21.25 -0.36 4.03
CA GLY A 56 22.20 -0.25 5.13
C GLY A 56 23.16 -1.45 5.26
N ALA A 57 22.71 -2.63 4.85
CA ALA A 57 23.46 -3.88 4.97
C ALA A 57 24.52 -4.07 3.88
N VAL A 58 24.43 -3.39 2.74
CA VAL A 58 25.34 -3.61 1.61
C VAL A 58 26.69 -2.90 1.82
N ASN A 59 27.73 -3.66 2.17
CA ASN A 59 29.07 -3.14 2.46
C ASN A 59 29.72 -2.44 1.26
N ARG A 60 29.34 -2.86 0.03
CA ARG A 60 29.77 -2.23 -1.23
C ARG A 60 29.37 -0.76 -1.36
N PHE A 61 28.35 -0.30 -0.63
CA PHE A 61 28.01 1.12 -0.60
C PHE A 61 29.00 1.96 0.23
N GLY A 62 29.87 1.30 0.99
CA GLY A 62 30.94 1.92 1.77
C GLY A 62 30.39 2.76 2.93
N SER A 63 31.16 3.75 3.36
CA SER A 63 30.82 4.65 4.47
C SER A 63 29.53 5.44 4.27
N GLU A 64 29.02 5.52 3.04
CA GLU A 64 27.79 6.22 2.68
C GLU A 64 26.52 5.37 2.87
N ALA A 65 26.63 4.07 3.17
CA ALA A 65 25.45 3.19 3.29
C ALA A 65 24.38 3.77 4.25
N LYS A 66 24.80 4.33 5.38
CA LYS A 66 23.90 4.94 6.37
C LYS A 66 23.23 6.23 5.88
N SER A 67 23.92 7.06 5.10
CA SER A 67 23.30 8.27 4.52
C SER A 67 22.32 7.93 3.40
N LEU A 68 22.56 6.83 2.68
CA LEU A 68 21.63 6.33 1.66
C LEU A 68 20.29 5.87 2.24
N ILE A 69 20.24 5.40 3.50
CA ILE A 69 18.96 5.09 4.17
C ILE A 69 18.10 6.35 4.29
N GLY A 70 18.70 7.46 4.76
CA GLY A 70 18.01 8.74 4.86
C GLY A 70 17.59 9.28 3.49
N LEU A 71 18.48 9.19 2.50
CA LEU A 71 18.18 9.61 1.13
C LEU A 71 17.06 8.78 0.49
N SER A 72 17.02 7.47 0.77
CA SER A 72 15.94 6.57 0.35
C SER A 72 14.60 7.07 0.85
N GLY A 73 14.48 7.42 2.14
CA GLY A 73 13.26 7.98 2.72
C GLY A 73 12.82 9.28 2.04
N ILE A 74 13.77 10.16 1.71
CA ILE A 74 13.47 11.41 0.98
C ILE A 74 12.90 11.10 -0.41
N PHE A 75 13.53 10.19 -1.16
CA PHE A 75 13.08 9.86 -2.52
C PHE A 75 11.75 9.11 -2.55
N ILE A 76 11.45 8.29 -1.53
CA ILE A 76 10.10 7.73 -1.33
C ILE A 76 9.09 8.87 -1.21
N GLY A 77 9.33 9.83 -0.30
CA GLY A 77 8.43 10.98 -0.12
C GLY A 77 8.28 11.84 -1.38
N VAL A 78 9.34 12.02 -2.17
CA VAL A 78 9.25 12.70 -3.48
C VAL A 78 8.35 11.92 -4.44
N GLY A 79 8.50 10.60 -4.52
CA GLY A 79 7.63 9.73 -5.31
C GLY A 79 6.16 9.84 -4.88
N GLU A 80 5.90 9.83 -3.58
CA GLU A 80 4.56 9.95 -3.02
C GLU A 80 3.90 11.31 -3.35
N ILE A 81 4.63 12.41 -3.19
CA ILE A 81 4.12 13.77 -3.49
C ILE A 81 3.80 13.89 -4.97
N LEU A 82 4.69 13.42 -5.86
CA LEU A 82 4.46 13.49 -7.30
C LEU A 82 3.28 12.60 -7.72
N GLY A 83 3.21 11.36 -7.22
CA GLY A 83 2.13 10.45 -7.56
C GLY A 83 0.77 10.91 -7.02
N GLY A 84 0.72 11.34 -5.76
CA GLY A 84 -0.50 11.88 -5.14
C GLY A 84 -0.97 13.17 -5.83
N GLY A 85 -0.05 14.09 -6.16
CA GLY A 85 -0.38 15.33 -6.83
C GLY A 85 -0.85 15.13 -8.27
N ILE A 86 -0.11 14.38 -9.07
CA ILE A 86 -0.41 14.15 -10.50
C ILE A 86 -1.66 13.28 -10.64
N PHE A 87 -1.71 12.14 -9.95
CA PHE A 87 -2.75 11.14 -10.17
C PHE A 87 -4.00 11.32 -9.30
N GLY A 88 -3.89 12.01 -8.16
CA GLY A 88 -5.04 12.47 -7.40
C GLY A 88 -5.89 13.47 -8.19
N LEU A 89 -5.25 14.34 -9.00
CA LEU A 89 -5.94 15.31 -9.85
C LEU A 89 -6.43 14.70 -11.17
N LEU A 90 -5.65 13.80 -11.79
CA LEU A 90 -6.05 13.11 -13.04
C LEU A 90 -7.25 12.18 -12.85
N SER A 91 -7.37 11.52 -11.69
CA SER A 91 -8.52 10.65 -11.34
C SER A 91 -9.87 11.38 -11.43
N LYS A 92 -9.93 12.67 -11.06
CA LYS A 92 -11.15 13.49 -11.17
C LYS A 92 -11.57 13.81 -12.61
N LYS A 93 -10.62 13.78 -13.56
CA LYS A 93 -10.84 14.27 -14.94
C LYS A 93 -10.82 13.15 -15.98
N SER A 94 -10.44 11.93 -15.58
CA SER A 94 -10.32 10.78 -16.47
C SER A 94 -11.67 10.11 -16.71
N ARG A 95 -12.03 9.95 -18.00
CA ARG A 95 -13.18 9.15 -18.44
C ARG A 95 -13.04 7.66 -18.09
N PHE A 96 -11.83 7.21 -17.74
CA PHE A 96 -11.48 5.81 -17.46
C PHE A 96 -11.48 5.45 -15.96
N GLY A 97 -11.89 6.36 -15.07
CA GLY A 97 -12.03 6.10 -13.64
C GLY A 97 -10.69 5.89 -12.91
N ARG A 98 -10.71 5.12 -11.82
CA ARG A 98 -9.55 4.90 -10.92
C ARG A 98 -8.55 3.87 -11.47
N ASN A 99 -9.00 2.95 -12.31
CA ASN A 99 -8.22 1.79 -12.77
C ASN A 99 -6.88 2.12 -13.44
N PRO A 100 -6.76 3.13 -14.33
CA PRO A 100 -5.49 3.46 -14.97
C PRO A 100 -4.39 3.86 -13.97
N VAL A 101 -4.77 4.54 -12.88
CA VAL A 101 -3.81 4.95 -11.85
C VAL A 101 -3.32 3.73 -11.06
N VAL A 102 -4.21 2.80 -10.72
CA VAL A 102 -3.82 1.55 -10.05
C VAL A 102 -2.97 0.67 -10.97
N MET A 103 -3.28 0.60 -12.28
CA MET A 103 -2.42 -0.08 -13.26
C MET A 103 -1.02 0.51 -13.32
N LEU A 104 -0.92 1.84 -13.35
CA LEU A 104 0.38 2.50 -13.32
C LEU A 104 1.13 2.14 -12.03
N GLY A 105 0.45 2.21 -10.88
CA GLY A 105 1.02 1.86 -9.58
C GLY A 105 1.63 0.46 -9.55
N ILE A 106 0.89 -0.56 -10.01
CA ILE A 106 1.40 -1.94 -9.97
C ILE A 106 2.54 -2.18 -10.95
N VAL A 107 2.53 -1.54 -12.12
CA VAL A 107 3.62 -1.62 -13.10
C VAL A 107 4.89 -0.98 -12.52
N VAL A 108 4.75 0.20 -11.90
CA VAL A 108 5.85 0.90 -11.24
C VAL A 108 6.41 0.07 -10.08
N HIS A 109 5.55 -0.51 -9.24
CA HIS A 109 5.98 -1.39 -8.16
C HIS A 109 6.69 -2.64 -8.66
N PHE A 110 6.17 -3.32 -9.69
CA PHE A 110 6.82 -4.51 -10.26
C PHE A 110 8.16 -4.19 -10.89
N LEU A 111 8.28 -3.04 -11.57
CA LEU A 111 9.57 -2.55 -12.06
C LEU A 111 10.53 -2.29 -10.89
N ALA A 112 10.08 -1.63 -9.82
CA ALA A 112 10.89 -1.41 -8.63
C ALA A 112 11.36 -2.73 -8.01
N PHE A 113 10.46 -3.68 -7.80
CA PHE A 113 10.79 -5.00 -7.22
C PHE A 113 11.78 -5.76 -8.09
N TYR A 114 11.63 -5.71 -9.41
CA TYR A 114 12.57 -6.35 -10.33
C TYR A 114 13.96 -5.69 -10.27
N LEU A 115 14.02 -4.36 -10.28
CA LEU A 115 15.29 -3.64 -10.15
C LEU A 115 15.96 -3.89 -8.80
N ILE A 116 15.19 -3.99 -7.71
CA ILE A 116 15.68 -4.34 -6.38
C ILE A 116 16.25 -5.77 -6.39
N PHE A 117 15.54 -6.73 -6.98
CA PHE A 117 16.00 -8.12 -7.11
C PHE A 117 17.33 -8.22 -7.88
N LEU A 118 17.53 -7.38 -8.90
CA LEU A 118 18.80 -7.34 -9.64
C LEU A 118 19.91 -6.68 -8.82
N ASN A 119 19.61 -5.61 -8.10
CA ASN A 119 20.58 -4.70 -7.48
C ASN A 119 21.00 -5.08 -6.05
N MET A 120 20.12 -5.72 -5.28
CA MET A 120 20.31 -5.95 -3.84
C MET A 120 20.58 -7.42 -3.50
N PRO A 121 21.59 -7.73 -2.67
CA PRO A 121 21.86 -9.09 -2.21
C PRO A 121 20.65 -9.71 -1.49
N ASN A 122 20.45 -11.01 -1.67
CA ASN A 122 19.24 -11.69 -1.19
C ASN A 122 19.20 -11.84 0.34
N ASP A 123 20.35 -11.89 0.98
CA ASP A 123 20.54 -11.97 2.42
C ASP A 123 20.47 -10.59 3.10
N ALA A 124 20.52 -9.48 2.35
CA ALA A 124 20.57 -8.11 2.90
C ALA A 124 19.51 -7.79 3.99
N PRO A 125 18.25 -8.26 3.92
CA PRO A 125 17.27 -8.02 5.00
C PRO A 125 17.61 -8.70 6.33
N ILE A 126 18.37 -9.79 6.28
CA ILE A 126 18.71 -10.64 7.43
C ILE A 126 20.23 -10.68 7.68
N ALA A 127 20.97 -9.81 7.00
CA ALA A 127 22.42 -9.73 7.12
C ALA A 127 22.79 -9.40 8.58
N PRO A 128 23.93 -9.92 9.07
CA PRO A 128 24.39 -9.62 10.41
C PRO A 128 24.82 -8.15 10.52
N MET A 129 25.18 -7.69 11.72
CA MET A 129 25.49 -6.27 11.98
C MET A 129 26.69 -5.76 11.16
N GLU A 130 27.56 -6.66 10.73
CA GLU A 130 28.71 -6.40 9.86
C GLU A 130 28.31 -6.18 8.39
N GLY A 131 27.04 -6.38 8.03
CA GLY A 131 26.54 -6.26 6.67
C GLY A 131 26.82 -7.50 5.81
N THR A 132 26.67 -7.32 4.50
CA THR A 132 26.93 -8.35 3.49
C THR A 132 27.82 -7.81 2.37
N ASP A 133 28.75 -8.65 1.94
CA ASP A 133 29.63 -8.44 0.79
C ASP A 133 29.17 -9.22 -0.44
N ASP A 134 28.07 -9.96 -0.31
CA ASP A 134 27.46 -10.69 -1.41
C ASP A 134 27.00 -9.72 -2.49
N THR A 135 26.91 -10.26 -3.71
CA THR A 135 26.40 -9.54 -4.86
C THR A 135 25.15 -10.24 -5.36
N ALA A 136 24.19 -9.44 -5.81
CA ALA A 136 23.04 -9.93 -6.56
C ALA A 136 23.43 -10.24 -8.01
N TYR A 137 22.51 -10.02 -8.95
CA TYR A 137 22.73 -10.25 -10.38
C TYR A 137 23.53 -9.14 -11.06
N MET A 138 23.64 -7.98 -10.41
CA MET A 138 24.56 -6.90 -10.81
C MET A 138 25.33 -6.37 -9.60
N ILE A 139 26.41 -5.63 -9.89
CA ILE A 139 27.16 -4.91 -8.86
C ILE A 139 26.20 -3.88 -8.22
N PRO A 140 26.02 -3.92 -6.88
CA PRO A 140 25.11 -3.00 -6.21
C PRO A 140 25.42 -1.53 -6.55
N SER A 141 24.43 -0.85 -7.10
CA SER A 141 24.48 0.53 -7.53
C SER A 141 23.64 1.40 -6.62
N LYS A 142 24.26 2.44 -6.04
CA LYS A 142 23.61 3.46 -5.20
C LYS A 142 22.50 4.18 -5.95
N ASN A 143 22.75 4.51 -7.22
CA ASN A 143 21.79 5.23 -8.06
C ASN A 143 20.53 4.40 -8.31
N VAL A 144 20.70 3.10 -8.60
CA VAL A 144 19.57 2.18 -8.78
C VAL A 144 18.81 2.03 -7.46
N ALA A 145 19.51 1.96 -6.34
CA ALA A 145 18.89 1.85 -5.03
C ALA A 145 17.95 3.03 -4.73
N ILE A 146 18.44 4.26 -4.91
CA ILE A 146 17.66 5.48 -4.67
C ILE A 146 16.55 5.66 -5.71
N PHE A 147 16.79 5.26 -6.96
CA PHE A 147 15.75 5.26 -7.99
C PHE A 147 14.61 4.29 -7.63
N CYS A 148 14.91 3.11 -7.11
CA CYS A 148 13.88 2.20 -6.61
C CYS A 148 13.11 2.80 -5.42
N SER A 149 13.76 3.53 -4.51
CA SER A 149 13.07 4.26 -3.43
C SER A 149 12.00 5.21 -3.99
N PHE A 150 12.34 5.95 -5.04
CA PHE A 150 11.40 6.82 -5.73
C PHE A 150 10.23 6.06 -6.36
N LEU A 151 10.51 4.94 -7.06
CA LEU A 151 9.47 4.13 -7.67
C LEU A 151 8.53 3.52 -6.62
N LEU A 152 9.05 3.07 -5.47
CA LEU A 152 8.24 2.56 -4.37
C LEU A 152 7.22 3.61 -3.90
N GLY A 153 7.67 4.84 -3.59
CA GLY A 153 6.75 5.92 -3.17
C GLY A 153 5.78 6.35 -4.28
N LEU A 154 6.22 6.36 -5.54
CA LEU A 154 5.34 6.64 -6.67
C LEU A 154 4.22 5.59 -6.82
N GLY A 155 4.55 4.31 -6.65
CA GLY A 155 3.58 3.21 -6.66
C GLY A 155 2.63 3.24 -5.46
N ASP A 156 3.16 3.48 -4.25
CA ASP A 156 2.37 3.57 -3.01
C ASP A 156 1.27 4.63 -3.13
N SER A 157 1.65 5.84 -3.56
CA SER A 157 0.68 6.93 -3.71
C SER A 157 -0.41 6.64 -4.73
N CYS A 158 -0.12 5.88 -5.79
CA CYS A 158 -1.13 5.42 -6.74
C CYS A 158 -2.16 4.52 -6.04
N PHE A 159 -1.72 3.52 -5.28
CA PHE A 159 -2.63 2.61 -4.57
C PHE A 159 -3.41 3.30 -3.45
N ASN A 160 -2.73 3.99 -2.54
CA ASN A 160 -3.38 4.63 -1.39
C ASN A 160 -4.40 5.68 -1.84
N THR A 161 -4.06 6.53 -2.83
CA THR A 161 -5.00 7.55 -3.32
C THR A 161 -6.27 6.93 -3.90
N GLN A 162 -6.14 5.87 -4.71
CA GLN A 162 -7.31 5.24 -5.32
C GLN A 162 -8.12 4.39 -4.33
N LEU A 163 -7.47 3.73 -3.36
CA LEU A 163 -8.15 3.02 -2.28
C LEU A 163 -8.97 3.98 -1.42
N LEU A 164 -8.40 5.10 -1.00
CA LEU A 164 -9.13 6.10 -0.24
C LEU A 164 -10.30 6.68 -1.05
N SER A 165 -10.10 6.88 -2.36
CA SER A 165 -11.14 7.38 -3.27
C SER A 165 -12.31 6.41 -3.45
N ILE A 166 -12.06 5.10 -3.62
CA ILE A 166 -13.14 4.11 -3.77
C ILE A 166 -13.86 3.85 -2.44
N LEU A 167 -13.14 3.82 -1.32
CA LEU A 167 -13.72 3.74 0.03
C LEU A 167 -14.65 4.92 0.31
N GLY A 168 -14.19 6.14 0.05
CA GLY A 168 -14.99 7.36 0.21
C GLY A 168 -16.21 7.40 -0.72
N PHE A 169 -16.13 6.76 -1.89
CA PHE A 169 -17.25 6.66 -2.82
C PHE A 169 -18.28 5.61 -2.41
N LEU A 170 -17.85 4.39 -2.06
CA LEU A 170 -18.76 3.27 -1.71
C LEU A 170 -19.41 3.44 -0.35
N TYR A 171 -18.70 4.05 0.60
CA TYR A 171 -19.11 4.17 1.99
C TYR A 171 -19.20 5.63 2.42
N SER A 172 -19.72 6.53 1.58
CA SER A 172 -19.83 7.97 1.91
C SER A 172 -20.59 8.23 3.23
N GLU A 173 -21.69 7.50 3.44
CA GLU A 173 -22.51 7.55 4.66
C GLU A 173 -21.85 6.87 5.88
N ASP A 174 -20.86 6.00 5.63
CA ASP A 174 -20.23 5.12 6.60
C ASP A 174 -18.70 5.14 6.52
N SER A 175 -18.17 6.32 6.21
CA SER A 175 -16.77 6.50 5.87
C SER A 175 -15.86 6.16 7.04
N ALA A 176 -16.15 6.66 8.25
CA ALA A 176 -15.33 6.39 9.43
C ALA A 176 -15.18 4.88 9.75
N PRO A 177 -16.26 4.08 9.84
CA PRO A 177 -16.16 2.62 9.94
C PRO A 177 -15.35 1.96 8.81
N ALA A 178 -15.55 2.39 7.57
CA ALA A 178 -14.85 1.82 6.40
C ALA A 178 -13.34 2.12 6.43
N PHE A 179 -12.94 3.36 6.71
CA PHE A 179 -11.54 3.75 6.87
C PHE A 179 -10.89 3.08 8.09
N ALA A 180 -11.64 2.81 9.16
CA ALA A 180 -11.15 2.07 10.30
C ALA A 180 -10.81 0.62 9.93
N ILE A 181 -11.66 -0.06 9.14
CA ILE A 181 -11.37 -1.41 8.64
C ILE A 181 -10.14 -1.40 7.72
N PHE A 182 -10.08 -0.43 6.81
CA PHE A 182 -8.91 -0.24 5.93
C PHE A 182 -7.61 -0.14 6.75
N LYS A 183 -7.56 0.77 7.72
CA LYS A 183 -6.35 0.93 8.56
C LYS A 183 -6.06 -0.28 9.43
N PHE A 184 -7.09 -0.97 9.91
CA PHE A 184 -6.94 -2.21 10.67
C PHE A 184 -6.28 -3.32 9.84
N VAL A 185 -6.79 -3.60 8.64
CA VAL A 185 -6.21 -4.61 7.73
C VAL A 185 -4.79 -4.24 7.33
N GLN A 186 -4.57 -2.97 6.94
CA GLN A 186 -3.24 -2.47 6.57
C GLN A 186 -2.23 -2.67 7.71
N SER A 187 -2.63 -2.37 8.96
CA SER A 187 -1.75 -2.48 10.13
C SER A 187 -1.43 -3.93 10.49
N ILE A 188 -2.39 -4.84 10.40
CA ILE A 188 -2.15 -6.28 10.66
C ILE A 188 -1.18 -6.84 9.62
N CYS A 189 -1.42 -6.55 8.33
CA CYS A 189 -0.53 -7.02 7.27
C CYS A 189 0.87 -6.43 7.39
N ALA A 190 0.99 -5.15 7.74
CA ALA A 190 2.28 -4.52 8.03
C ALA A 190 3.00 -5.18 9.21
N ALA A 191 2.28 -5.47 10.30
CA ALA A 191 2.85 -6.15 11.47
C ALA A 191 3.34 -7.57 11.14
N VAL A 192 2.56 -8.34 10.37
CA VAL A 192 2.96 -9.66 9.87
C VAL A 192 4.19 -9.55 8.98
N ALA A 193 4.24 -8.54 8.11
CA ALA A 193 5.41 -8.27 7.28
C ALA A 193 6.67 -7.94 8.09
N TYR A 194 6.53 -7.11 9.13
CA TYR A 194 7.67 -6.78 9.98
C TYR A 194 8.16 -8.01 10.75
N PHE A 195 7.24 -8.90 11.12
CA PHE A 195 7.62 -10.13 11.78
C PHE A 195 8.41 -11.05 10.84
N TYR A 196 7.87 -11.39 9.64
CA TYR A 196 8.55 -12.33 8.75
C TYR A 196 9.83 -11.75 8.12
N SER A 197 9.95 -10.42 8.01
CA SER A 197 11.06 -9.80 7.28
C SER A 197 12.42 -10.07 7.91
N ASN A 198 12.46 -10.36 9.20
CA ASN A 198 13.66 -10.75 9.95
C ASN A 198 14.11 -12.20 9.70
N TYR A 199 13.31 -13.00 8.99
CA TYR A 199 13.59 -14.42 8.76
C TYR A 199 13.70 -14.75 7.26
N PHE A 200 13.08 -13.96 6.39
CA PHE A 200 12.97 -14.26 4.96
C PHE A 200 14.02 -13.52 4.13
N LEU A 201 14.64 -14.22 3.19
CA LEU A 201 15.47 -13.61 2.14
C LEU A 201 14.66 -12.62 1.29
N LEU A 202 15.33 -11.61 0.76
CA LEU A 202 14.75 -10.52 -0.02
C LEU A 202 13.87 -11.03 -1.17
N GLN A 203 14.36 -11.99 -1.94
CA GLN A 203 13.63 -12.60 -3.06
C GLN A 203 12.23 -13.13 -2.68
N TRP A 204 12.08 -13.69 -1.47
CA TRP A 204 10.80 -14.23 -1.01
C TRP A 204 9.86 -13.11 -0.60
N GLN A 205 10.39 -12.06 0.03
CA GLN A 205 9.61 -10.86 0.36
C GLN A 205 9.11 -10.16 -0.92
N LEU A 206 9.98 -10.04 -1.94
CA LEU A 206 9.62 -9.51 -3.26
C LEU A 206 8.57 -10.38 -3.96
N LEU A 207 8.72 -11.71 -3.92
CA LEU A 207 7.74 -12.64 -4.51
C LEU A 207 6.36 -12.51 -3.86
N ILE A 208 6.32 -12.41 -2.52
CA ILE A 208 5.07 -12.16 -1.78
C ILE A 208 4.42 -10.86 -2.26
N MET A 209 5.19 -9.76 -2.39
CA MET A 209 4.66 -8.50 -2.89
C MET A 209 4.13 -8.60 -4.32
N VAL A 210 4.82 -9.31 -5.21
CA VAL A 210 4.35 -9.52 -6.59
C VAL A 210 3.03 -10.29 -6.62
N VAL A 211 2.95 -11.40 -5.89
CA VAL A 211 1.75 -12.26 -5.86
C VAL A 211 0.57 -11.52 -5.23
N VAL A 212 0.76 -10.94 -4.05
CA VAL A 212 -0.32 -10.25 -3.33
C VAL A 212 -0.71 -8.95 -4.05
N GLY A 213 0.24 -8.24 -4.65
CA GLY A 213 -0.03 -7.05 -5.47
C GLY A 213 -0.83 -7.36 -6.73
N PHE A 214 -0.52 -8.48 -7.41
CA PHE A 214 -1.30 -8.95 -8.56
C PHE A 214 -2.75 -9.24 -8.17
N PHE A 215 -2.98 -10.06 -7.14
CA PHE A 215 -4.34 -10.36 -6.68
C PHE A 215 -5.05 -9.13 -6.12
N GLY A 216 -4.35 -8.28 -5.35
CA GLY A 216 -4.89 -7.04 -4.83
C GLY A 216 -5.32 -6.07 -5.94
N THR A 217 -4.62 -6.05 -7.06
CA THR A 217 -5.01 -5.25 -8.23
C THR A 217 -6.27 -5.81 -8.90
N ILE A 218 -6.35 -7.13 -9.07
CA ILE A 218 -7.54 -7.79 -9.62
C ILE A 218 -8.77 -7.50 -8.75
N THR A 219 -8.67 -7.69 -7.43
CA THR A 219 -9.81 -7.46 -6.54
C THR A 219 -10.25 -6.00 -6.53
N PHE A 220 -9.31 -5.05 -6.64
CA PHE A 220 -9.63 -3.63 -6.79
C PHE A 220 -10.47 -3.38 -8.05
N PHE A 221 -10.07 -3.93 -9.21
CA PHE A 221 -10.83 -3.74 -10.47
C PHE A 221 -12.21 -4.36 -10.44
N LEU A 222 -12.35 -5.54 -9.82
CA LEU A 222 -13.65 -6.17 -9.64
C LEU A 222 -14.59 -5.26 -8.84
N VAL A 223 -14.10 -4.61 -7.80
CA VAL A 223 -14.90 -3.69 -6.98
C VAL A 223 -15.22 -2.39 -7.75
N GLU A 224 -14.24 -1.79 -8.43
CA GLU A 224 -14.47 -0.58 -9.23
C GLU A 224 -15.50 -0.83 -10.35
N TRP A 225 -15.42 -1.97 -11.06
CA TRP A 225 -16.38 -2.29 -12.11
C TRP A 225 -17.78 -2.53 -11.56
N LYS A 226 -17.92 -3.21 -10.42
CA LYS A 226 -19.20 -3.36 -9.74
C LYS A 226 -19.78 -2.01 -9.31
N ALA A 227 -18.95 -1.14 -8.77
CA ALA A 227 -19.33 0.22 -8.36
C ALA A 227 -19.82 1.03 -9.57
N ALA A 228 -19.10 0.98 -10.69
CA ALA A 228 -19.46 1.66 -11.92
C ALA A 228 -20.76 1.10 -12.54
N ALA A 229 -20.95 -0.22 -12.55
CA ALA A 229 -22.16 -0.85 -13.05
C ALA A 229 -23.40 -0.49 -12.21
N ALA A 230 -23.27 -0.46 -10.88
CA ALA A 230 -24.34 -0.06 -9.97
C ALA A 230 -24.75 1.41 -10.17
N LEU A 231 -23.79 2.30 -10.45
CA LEU A 231 -24.08 3.69 -10.82
C LEU A 231 -24.83 3.80 -12.15
N ALA A 232 -24.37 3.07 -13.17
CA ALA A 232 -25.01 3.10 -14.49
C ALA A 232 -26.46 2.62 -14.44
N ALA A 233 -26.74 1.56 -13.68
CA ALA A 233 -28.11 1.05 -13.47
C ALA A 233 -29.02 2.11 -12.82
N ARG A 234 -28.54 2.82 -11.79
CA ARG A 234 -29.31 3.90 -11.13
C ARG A 234 -29.53 5.12 -12.03
N GLY A 235 -28.58 5.43 -12.91
CA GLY A 235 -28.71 6.51 -13.89
C GLY A 235 -29.73 6.20 -14.99
N SER A 236 -29.86 4.94 -15.38
CA SER A 236 -30.87 4.47 -16.34
C SER A 236 -32.29 4.64 -15.79
N ASP A 237 -32.53 4.27 -14.53
CA ASP A 237 -33.85 4.36 -13.88
C ASP A 237 -34.39 5.80 -13.79
N TYR A 238 -33.52 6.80 -13.65
CA TYR A 238 -33.91 8.21 -13.61
C TYR A 238 -34.25 8.79 -14.99
N SER A 239 -33.78 8.16 -16.08
CA SER A 239 -34.09 8.58 -17.44
C SER A 239 -35.40 7.99 -17.99
N SER A 240 -36.00 7.07 -17.24
CA SER A 240 -37.27 6.39 -17.57
C SER A 240 -38.49 6.90 -16.78
N ILE A 241 -38.34 8.00 -16.05
CA ILE A 241 -39.42 8.72 -15.34
C ILE A 241 -39.61 10.09 -16.01
#